data_AF-A0A2K9HKP8-F1
#
_entry.id   AF-A0A2K9HKP8-F1
#
_cell.length_a   1.000
_cell.length_b   1.000
_cell.length_c   1.000
_cell.angle_alpha   90.00
_cell.angle_beta   90.00
_cell.angle_gamma   90.00
#
_symmetry.space_group_name_H-M   'P 1'
#
loop_
_entity.id
_entity.type
_entity.pdbx_description
1 polymer ?
#
loop_
_entity_poly.entity_id
_entity_poly.type
_entity_poly.pdbx_seq_one_letter_code
_entity_poly.pdbx_strand_id
1 'polypeptide(L)'
;MIKFGKKVNLRPVLLSVLVGFIPGCFFWVFFNGWLGFFVGFCFFAAIIAYYYLNLSKVFNYWQFDGENIEYNDMTNPTKKLMLILFPYFVKMDVIKGEDIKSIKLLGDMKNQKTLPPMVPFSNTYSIFYARISMMKNPIGVEITMKDGKQKYLDISRDYTYDKEKSTKRINDLLSDFTNLNKVQHQ
;
A
#
# COMPACT_ATOMS: atom_id res chain seq x y z
N MET A 1 7.12 8.56 -15.92
CA MET A 1 7.01 7.84 -14.63
C MET A 1 5.56 7.76 -14.17
N ILE A 2 4.97 6.56 -14.24
CA ILE A 2 3.62 6.25 -13.80
C ILE A 2 3.69 5.78 -12.34
N LYS A 3 2.79 6.27 -11.47
CA LYS A 3 2.84 6.01 -10.02
C LYS A 3 1.48 5.54 -9.51
N PHE A 4 1.50 4.55 -8.63
CA PHE A 4 0.32 4.01 -7.97
C PHE A 4 0.54 3.87 -6.46
N GLY A 5 -0.55 4.02 -5.73
CA GLY A 5 -0.66 3.83 -4.31
C GLY A 5 0.00 4.91 -3.48
N LYS A 6 0.27 4.56 -2.22
CA LYS A 6 0.79 5.50 -1.21
C LYS A 6 2.09 4.98 -0.62
N LYS A 7 3.16 5.77 -0.75
CA LYS A 7 4.47 5.42 -0.17
C LYS A 7 4.41 5.37 1.36
N VAL A 8 5.08 4.40 1.96
CA VAL A 8 5.26 4.33 3.41
C VAL A 8 6.00 5.59 3.85
N ASN A 9 5.47 6.24 4.89
CA ASN A 9 6.05 7.46 5.47
C ASN A 9 6.16 7.30 7.00
N LEU A 10 6.65 8.32 7.70
CA LEU A 10 6.81 8.29 9.16
C LEU A 10 5.49 8.26 9.96
N ARG A 11 4.33 8.27 9.31
CA ARG A 11 3.03 8.33 9.98
C ARG A 11 2.82 7.18 10.99
N PRO A 12 3.17 5.91 10.72
CA PRO A 12 3.02 4.83 11.69
C PRO A 12 3.76 5.11 13.00
N VAL A 13 5.01 5.58 12.91
CA VAL A 13 5.87 5.87 14.05
C VAL A 13 5.39 7.10 14.81
N LEU A 14 5.08 8.18 14.09
CA LEU A 14 4.58 9.41 14.73
C LEU A 14 3.28 9.16 15.50
N LEU A 15 2.37 8.37 14.91
CA LEU A 15 1.12 8.03 15.57
C LEU A 15 1.34 7.09 16.76
N SER A 16 2.22 6.10 16.65
CA SER A 16 2.51 5.19 17.75
C SER A 16 3.18 5.89 18.92
N VAL A 17 4.09 6.83 18.66
CA VAL A 17 4.71 7.66 19.70
C VAL A 17 3.67 8.54 20.37
N LEU A 18 2.83 9.25 19.60
CA LEU A 18 1.81 10.13 20.17
C LEU A 18 0.78 9.37 21.02
N VAL A 19 0.29 8.23 20.52
CA VAL A 19 -0.69 7.39 21.23
C VAL A 19 -0.07 6.67 22.43
N GLY A 20 1.22 6.32 22.38
CA GLY A 20 1.92 5.75 23.54
C GLY A 20 2.26 6.79 24.61
N PHE A 21 2.63 8.00 24.18
CA PHE A 21 3.10 9.07 25.06
C PHE A 21 2.00 9.57 26.01
N ILE A 22 0.78 9.81 25.51
CA ILE A 22 -0.33 10.33 26.32
C ILE A 22 -0.65 9.44 27.54
N PRO A 23 -0.99 8.13 27.36
CA PRO A 23 -1.24 7.25 28.50
C PRO A 23 0.04 7.00 29.31
N GLY A 24 1.21 6.92 28.67
CA GLY A 24 2.47 6.75 29.38
C GLY A 24 2.76 7.87 30.38
N CYS A 25 2.59 9.13 29.96
CA CYS A 25 2.75 10.29 30.84
C CYS A 25 1.72 10.32 31.96
N PHE A 26 0.46 9.98 31.67
CA PHE A 26 -0.58 9.89 32.70
C PHE A 26 -0.17 8.88 33.79
N PHE A 27 0.21 7.66 33.41
CA PHE A 27 0.61 6.64 34.38
C PHE A 27 1.93 6.95 35.10
N TRP A 28 2.85 7.66 34.43
CA TRP A 28 4.09 8.13 35.03
C TRP A 28 3.83 9.10 36.19
N VAL A 29 2.94 10.08 35.98
CA VAL A 29 2.66 11.15 36.96
C VAL A 29 1.83 10.66 38.14
N PHE A 30 0.81 9.83 37.89
CA PHE A 30 -0.15 9.44 38.94
C PHE A 30 0.21 8.16 39.70
N PHE A 31 1.10 7.32 39.17
CA PHE A 31 1.42 6.03 39.80
C PHE A 31 2.93 5.84 40.01
N ASN A 32 3.66 5.51 38.94
CA ASN A 32 5.10 5.24 38.99
C ASN A 32 5.67 5.36 37.57
N GLY A 33 6.88 5.92 37.43
CA GLY A 33 7.56 6.06 36.16
C GLY A 33 7.76 4.74 35.41
N TRP A 34 8.09 3.64 36.11
CA TRP A 34 8.20 2.32 35.48
C TRP A 34 6.88 1.83 34.89
N LEU A 35 5.77 2.05 35.61
CA LEU A 35 4.44 1.70 35.13
C LEU A 35 4.04 2.58 33.93
N GLY A 36 4.34 3.87 33.99
CA GLY A 36 4.13 4.81 32.88
C GLY A 36 4.89 4.39 31.62
N PHE A 37 6.17 4.05 31.74
CA PHE A 37 6.97 3.55 30.62
C PHE A 37 6.37 2.26 30.04
N PHE A 38 6.03 1.29 30.89
CA PHE A 38 5.46 0.01 30.44
C PHE A 38 4.12 0.21 29.70
N VAL A 39 3.21 1.01 30.27
CA VAL A 39 1.93 1.33 29.63
C VAL A 39 2.14 2.04 28.30
N GLY A 40 2.99 3.07 28.26
CA GLY A 40 3.27 3.80 27.02
C GLY A 40 3.88 2.90 25.94
N PHE A 41 4.79 2.01 26.32
CA PHE A 41 5.37 1.03 25.42
C PHE A 41 4.33 0.04 24.87
N CYS A 42 3.41 -0.44 25.70
CA CYS A 42 2.31 -1.32 25.25
C CYS A 42 1.43 -0.64 24.19
N PHE A 43 1.05 0.62 24.39
CA PHE A 43 0.28 1.38 23.40
C PHE A 43 1.07 1.64 22.11
N PHE A 44 2.35 2.01 22.24
CA PHE A 44 3.25 2.16 21.09
C PHE A 44 3.33 0.85 20.27
N ALA A 45 3.59 -0.27 20.94
CA ALA A 45 3.69 -1.59 20.32
C ALA A 45 2.38 -2.01 19.66
N ALA A 46 1.23 -1.74 20.28
CA ALA A 46 -0.08 -2.06 19.73
C ALA A 46 -0.34 -1.31 18.40
N ILE A 47 0.03 -0.03 18.31
CA ILE A 47 -0.12 0.75 17.06
C ILE A 47 0.85 0.25 15.99
N ILE A 48 2.10 -0.04 16.35
CA ILE A 48 3.07 -0.61 15.40
C ILE A 48 2.59 -1.98 14.87
N ALA A 49 2.06 -2.84 15.74
CA ALA A 49 1.49 -4.13 15.36
C ALA A 49 0.29 -3.96 14.40
N TYR A 50 -0.60 -3.00 14.66
CA TYR A 50 -1.69 -2.68 13.74
C TYR A 50 -1.18 -2.30 12.34
N TYR A 51 -0.17 -1.42 12.26
CA TYR A 51 0.44 -1.05 10.98
C TYR A 51 1.17 -2.22 10.34
N TYR A 52 1.86 -3.05 11.11
CA TYR A 52 2.53 -4.26 10.61
C TYR A 52 1.55 -5.21 9.93
N LEU A 53 0.37 -5.44 10.50
CA LEU A 53 -0.64 -6.30 9.87
C LEU A 53 -1.28 -5.66 8.63
N ASN A 54 -1.42 -4.34 8.60
CA ASN A 54 -2.17 -3.64 7.56
C ASN A 54 -1.29 -2.91 6.51
N LEU A 55 0.04 -2.98 6.61
CA LEU A 55 0.96 -2.17 5.80
C LEU A 55 0.69 -2.30 4.30
N SER A 56 0.58 -3.54 3.82
CA SER A 56 0.37 -3.87 2.41
C SER A 56 -0.97 -3.38 1.86
N LYS A 57 -1.96 -3.13 2.72
CA LYS A 57 -3.26 -2.57 2.34
C LYS A 57 -3.25 -1.04 2.35
N VAL A 58 -2.50 -0.45 3.29
CA VAL A 58 -2.51 1.01 3.50
C VAL A 58 -1.49 1.72 2.62
N PHE A 59 -0.33 1.09 2.39
CA PHE A 59 0.84 1.69 1.76
C PHE A 59 1.38 0.83 0.59
N ASN A 60 0.52 0.43 -0.34
CA ASN A 60 0.93 -0.34 -1.52
C ASN A 60 1.47 0.57 -2.62
N TYR A 61 2.69 1.10 -2.47
CA TYR A 61 3.31 1.96 -3.48
C TYR A 61 4.15 1.17 -4.47
N TRP A 62 3.93 1.48 -5.75
CA TRP A 62 4.78 1.05 -6.84
C TRP A 62 4.76 2.08 -7.97
N GLN A 63 5.79 2.04 -8.80
CA GLN A 63 5.94 2.96 -9.92
C GLN A 63 6.58 2.26 -11.12
N PHE A 64 6.32 2.79 -12.31
CA PHE A 64 6.96 2.41 -13.55
C PHE A 64 7.69 3.64 -14.09
N ASP A 65 8.99 3.53 -14.29
CA ASP A 65 9.83 4.65 -14.75
C ASP A 65 9.82 4.80 -16.29
N GLY A 66 9.40 3.77 -17.01
CA GLY A 66 9.47 3.67 -18.47
C GLY A 66 10.26 2.44 -18.93
N GLU A 67 11.03 1.83 -18.04
CA GLU A 67 11.86 0.65 -18.31
C GLU A 67 11.70 -0.41 -17.23
N ASN A 68 11.67 0.00 -15.96
CA ASN A 68 11.62 -0.85 -14.79
C ASN A 68 10.37 -0.57 -13.94
N ILE A 69 9.90 -1.61 -13.27
CA ILE A 69 8.85 -1.53 -12.27
C ILE A 69 9.49 -1.56 -10.89
N GLU A 70 9.33 -0.49 -10.12
CA GLU A 70 9.79 -0.41 -8.75
C GLU A 70 8.61 -0.61 -7.79
N TYR A 71 8.76 -1.47 -6.78
CA TYR A 71 7.72 -1.72 -5.78
C TYR A 71 8.34 -1.97 -4.40
N ASN A 72 7.53 -1.89 -3.34
CA ASN A 72 8.00 -2.29 -2.01
C ASN A 72 7.58 -3.73 -1.72
N ASP A 73 8.54 -4.67 -1.68
CA ASP A 73 8.22 -6.00 -1.22
C ASP A 73 7.98 -6.01 0.30
N MET A 74 6.75 -6.39 0.67
CA MET A 74 6.30 -6.48 2.07
C MET A 74 6.11 -7.94 2.51
N THR A 75 6.58 -8.91 1.73
CA THR A 75 6.57 -10.34 2.10
C THR A 75 7.61 -10.66 3.17
N ASN A 76 8.78 -10.02 3.12
CA ASN A 76 9.82 -10.21 4.13
C ASN A 76 9.46 -9.45 5.42
N PRO A 77 9.34 -10.14 6.57
CA PRO A 77 8.91 -9.54 7.84
C PRO A 77 9.87 -8.47 8.34
N THR A 78 11.18 -8.69 8.19
CA THR A 78 12.23 -7.74 8.60
C THR A 78 12.18 -6.48 7.75
N LYS A 79 12.07 -6.63 6.42
CA LYS A 79 11.93 -5.49 5.49
C LYS A 79 10.65 -4.71 5.78
N LYS A 80 9.55 -5.41 6.07
CA LYS A 80 8.27 -4.82 6.44
C LYS A 80 8.34 -3.99 7.73
N LEU A 81 9.03 -4.51 8.76
CA LEU A 81 9.24 -3.76 10.00
C LEU A 81 10.16 -2.55 9.79
N MET A 82 11.24 -2.72 9.02
CA MET A 82 12.13 -1.61 8.63
C MET A 82 11.39 -0.53 7.83
N LEU A 83 10.46 -0.89 6.96
CA LEU A 83 9.62 0.07 6.25
C LEU A 83 8.77 0.91 7.21
N ILE A 84 8.30 0.32 8.31
CA ILE A 84 7.50 1.02 9.31
C ILE A 84 8.36 1.98 10.12
N LEU A 85 9.49 1.50 10.65
CA LEU A 85 10.34 2.27 11.55
C LEU A 85 11.21 3.29 10.81
N PHE A 86 11.72 2.91 9.64
CA PHE A 86 12.76 3.61 8.89
C PHE A 86 12.43 3.68 7.38
N PRO A 87 11.29 4.26 6.98
CA PRO A 87 10.80 4.22 5.60
C PRO A 87 11.75 4.83 4.57
N TYR A 88 12.61 5.77 4.96
CA TYR A 88 13.55 6.43 4.06
C TYR A 88 14.80 5.60 3.76
N PHE A 89 15.11 4.61 4.59
CA PHE A 89 16.32 3.78 4.44
C PHE A 89 16.05 2.50 3.64
N VAL A 90 14.78 2.09 3.50
CA VAL A 90 14.44 0.90 2.74
C VAL A 90 14.31 1.23 1.26
N LYS A 91 15.14 0.59 0.44
CA LYS A 91 15.08 0.68 -1.02
C LYS A 91 13.93 -0.17 -1.58
N MET A 92 13.31 0.35 -2.63
CA MET A 92 12.31 -0.37 -3.42
C MET A 92 12.99 -1.51 -4.19
N ASP A 93 12.29 -2.61 -4.35
CA ASP A 93 12.69 -3.70 -5.24
C ASP A 93 12.38 -3.31 -6.68
N VAL A 94 13.20 -3.81 -7.60
CA VAL A 94 13.12 -3.46 -9.02
C VAL A 94 12.90 -4.73 -9.82
N ILE A 95 11.84 -4.76 -10.62
CA ILE A 95 11.65 -5.72 -11.71
C ILE A 95 12.07 -5.00 -12.98
N LYS A 96 13.09 -5.53 -13.66
CA LYS A 96 13.52 -4.96 -14.93
C LYS A 96 12.54 -5.30 -16.04
N GLY A 97 12.30 -4.36 -16.95
CA GLY A 97 11.41 -4.60 -18.09
C GLY A 97 11.83 -5.79 -18.94
N GLU A 98 13.14 -6.00 -19.10
CA GLU A 98 13.72 -7.15 -19.83
C GLU A 98 13.34 -8.51 -19.22
N ASP A 99 13.01 -8.57 -17.93
CA ASP A 99 12.64 -9.82 -17.25
C ASP A 99 11.13 -10.09 -17.30
N ILE A 100 10.33 -9.13 -17.77
CA ILE A 100 8.88 -9.24 -17.81
C ILE A 100 8.46 -9.97 -19.10
N LYS A 101 7.67 -11.03 -18.95
CA LYS A 101 7.07 -11.77 -20.06
C LYS A 101 5.73 -11.19 -20.46
N SER A 102 4.89 -10.84 -19.49
CA SER A 102 3.58 -10.25 -19.75
C SER A 102 3.05 -9.45 -18.55
N ILE A 103 2.18 -8.50 -18.86
CA ILE A 103 1.44 -7.69 -17.91
C ILE A 103 -0.05 -7.90 -18.17
N LYS A 104 -0.81 -8.28 -17.15
CA LYS A 104 -2.25 -8.52 -17.24
C LYS A 104 -2.99 -7.67 -16.21
N LEU A 105 -4.05 -7.00 -16.65
CA LEU A 105 -4.99 -6.35 -15.73
C LEU A 105 -5.89 -7.41 -15.08
N LEU A 106 -5.96 -7.40 -13.76
CA LEU A 106 -6.87 -8.21 -12.95
C LEU A 106 -7.91 -7.32 -12.27
N GLY A 107 -9.16 -7.80 -12.23
CA GLY A 107 -10.30 -7.10 -11.62
C GLY A 107 -11.31 -6.58 -12.65
N ASP A 108 -12.53 -6.36 -12.21
CA ASP A 108 -13.62 -5.86 -13.06
C ASP A 108 -13.72 -4.32 -12.95
N MET A 109 -13.15 -3.63 -13.93
CA MET A 109 -13.25 -2.17 -14.02
C MET A 109 -14.62 -1.70 -14.55
N LYS A 110 -15.40 -2.59 -15.20
CA LYS A 110 -16.67 -2.24 -15.85
C LYS A 110 -17.87 -2.43 -14.93
N ASN A 111 -17.96 -3.56 -14.22
CA ASN A 111 -19.08 -3.89 -13.33
C ASN A 111 -18.66 -3.87 -11.86
N GLN A 112 -18.36 -2.67 -11.37
CA GLN A 112 -18.05 -2.50 -9.95
C GLN A 112 -19.29 -2.70 -9.09
N LYS A 113 -19.13 -3.48 -8.03
CA LYS A 113 -20.15 -3.62 -6.98
C LYS A 113 -20.26 -2.29 -6.26
N THR A 114 -21.34 -1.57 -6.51
CA THR A 114 -21.69 -0.37 -5.77
C THR A 114 -21.99 -0.76 -4.33
N LEU A 115 -21.46 0.03 -3.39
CA LEU A 115 -21.90 -0.10 -2.00
C LEU A 115 -23.31 0.50 -1.92
N PRO A 116 -24.24 -0.16 -1.19
CA PRO A 116 -25.60 0.35 -1.06
C PRO A 116 -25.60 1.78 -0.54
N PRO A 117 -26.51 2.65 -1.01
CA PRO A 117 -26.59 4.04 -0.58
C PRO A 117 -26.76 4.11 0.95
N MET A 118 -25.82 4.80 1.58
CA MET A 118 -25.63 4.87 3.02
C MET A 118 -26.60 5.87 3.67
N VAL A 119 -27.81 5.43 4.05
CA VAL A 119 -28.64 6.15 5.02
C VAL A 119 -29.36 5.11 5.90
N PRO A 120 -29.32 5.19 7.26
CA PRO A 120 -28.71 6.20 8.13
C PRO A 120 -27.73 5.56 9.14
N PHE A 121 -26.43 5.45 8.84
CA PHE A 121 -25.44 5.04 9.86
C PHE A 121 -24.17 5.88 9.74
N SER A 122 -24.03 6.82 10.70
CA SER A 122 -22.89 7.63 11.17
C SER A 122 -21.74 8.01 10.21
N ASN A 123 -21.22 9.24 10.37
CA ASN A 123 -19.97 9.75 9.76
C ASN A 123 -18.75 8.82 9.90
N THR A 124 -18.82 7.80 10.75
CA THR A 124 -17.81 6.75 10.92
C THR A 124 -17.76 5.76 9.76
N TYR A 125 -18.84 5.51 9.01
CA TYR A 125 -18.80 4.58 7.86
C TYR A 125 -18.29 5.23 6.57
N SER A 126 -18.46 6.55 6.41
CA SER A 126 -17.95 7.29 5.25
C SER A 126 -16.42 7.29 5.19
N ILE A 127 -15.74 7.36 6.34
CA ILE A 127 -14.26 7.25 6.42
C ILE A 127 -13.76 5.84 6.04
N PHE A 128 -14.60 4.81 6.11
CA PHE A 128 -14.25 3.44 5.70
C PHE A 128 -14.74 3.07 4.31
N TYR A 129 -15.60 3.89 3.67
CA TYR A 129 -16.16 3.65 2.34
C TYR A 129 -15.08 3.24 1.33
N ALA A 130 -14.00 4.01 1.26
CA ALA A 130 -12.92 3.76 0.32
C ALA A 130 -12.28 2.37 0.56
N ARG A 131 -12.06 1.98 1.82
CA ARG A 131 -11.49 0.66 2.13
C ARG A 131 -12.44 -0.48 1.80
N ILE A 132 -13.74 -0.32 2.08
CA ILE A 132 -14.75 -1.35 1.78
C ILE A 132 -14.89 -1.51 0.26
N SER A 133 -14.84 -0.40 -0.48
CA SER A 133 -14.87 -0.40 -1.95
C SER A 133 -13.68 -1.17 -2.54
N MET A 134 -12.46 -0.90 -2.04
CA MET A 134 -11.25 -1.62 -2.46
C MET A 134 -11.33 -3.12 -2.17
N MET A 135 -11.90 -3.53 -1.03
CA MET A 135 -12.05 -4.95 -0.69
C MET A 135 -13.09 -5.66 -1.58
N LYS A 136 -14.18 -4.98 -1.95
CA LYS A 136 -15.22 -5.56 -2.81
C LYS A 136 -14.84 -5.58 -4.29
N ASN A 137 -13.98 -4.67 -4.70
CA ASN A 137 -13.54 -4.50 -6.08
C ASN A 137 -12.00 -4.48 -6.13
N PRO A 138 -11.33 -5.62 -5.87
CA PRO A 138 -9.88 -5.70 -5.99
C PRO A 138 -9.50 -5.54 -7.47
N ILE A 139 -8.68 -4.53 -7.76
CA ILE A 139 -8.17 -4.24 -9.09
C ILE A 139 -6.65 -4.10 -8.98
N GLY A 140 -5.94 -4.79 -9.87
CA GLY A 140 -4.50 -4.88 -9.82
C GLY A 140 -3.90 -5.23 -11.17
N VAL A 141 -2.58 -5.20 -11.22
CA VAL A 141 -1.78 -5.62 -12.36
C VAL A 141 -0.99 -6.85 -11.94
N GLU A 142 -1.13 -7.93 -12.68
CA GLU A 142 -0.33 -9.14 -12.54
C GLU A 142 0.80 -9.11 -13.57
N ILE A 143 2.03 -9.19 -13.06
CA ILE A 143 3.26 -9.23 -13.83
C ILE A 143 3.73 -10.68 -13.82
N THR A 144 3.87 -11.28 -15.00
CA THR A 144 4.50 -12.58 -15.16
C THR A 144 5.91 -12.38 -15.68
N MET A 145 6.90 -12.89 -14.96
CA MET A 145 8.31 -12.82 -15.34
C MET A 145 8.69 -13.99 -16.26
N LYS A 146 9.80 -13.85 -16.98
CA LYS A 146 10.32 -14.88 -17.91
C LYS A 146 10.68 -16.19 -17.19
N ASP A 147 11.08 -16.10 -15.92
CA ASP A 147 11.35 -17.25 -15.05
C ASP A 147 10.07 -17.94 -14.50
N GLY A 148 8.90 -17.45 -14.87
CA GLY A 148 7.60 -17.97 -14.43
C GLY A 148 7.11 -17.41 -13.10
N LYS A 149 7.89 -16.59 -12.38
CA LYS A 149 7.41 -15.92 -11.17
C LYS A 149 6.32 -14.91 -11.50
N GLN A 150 5.32 -14.81 -10.63
CA GLN A 150 4.22 -13.88 -10.76
C GLN A 150 4.23 -12.87 -9.60
N LYS A 151 3.98 -11.60 -9.91
CA LYS A 151 3.84 -10.54 -8.92
C LYS A 151 2.55 -9.76 -9.16
N TYR A 152 1.73 -9.67 -8.12
CA TYR A 152 0.52 -8.85 -8.11
C TYR A 152 0.80 -7.47 -7.51
N LEU A 153 0.46 -6.42 -8.25
CA LEU A 153 0.54 -5.02 -7.85
C LEU A 153 -0.87 -4.42 -7.77
N ASP A 154 -1.26 -3.96 -6.58
CA ASP A 154 -2.60 -3.42 -6.32
C ASP A 154 -2.72 -1.98 -6.85
N ILE A 155 -3.87 -1.66 -7.46
CA ILE A 155 -4.26 -0.30 -7.88
C ILE A 155 -5.65 0.10 -7.39
N SER A 156 -6.31 -0.77 -6.62
CA SER A 156 -7.67 -0.61 -6.10
C SER A 156 -7.81 0.73 -5.38
N ARG A 157 -6.73 1.18 -4.72
CA ARG A 157 -6.69 2.47 -4.03
C ARG A 157 -6.89 3.63 -4.98
N ASP A 158 -5.97 3.85 -5.92
CA ASP A 158 -6.04 4.97 -6.86
C ASP A 158 -7.31 4.90 -7.68
N TYR A 159 -7.72 3.70 -8.07
CA TYR A 159 -8.93 3.48 -8.82
C TYR A 159 -10.20 3.85 -8.02
N THR A 160 -10.25 3.55 -6.72
CA THR A 160 -11.38 3.93 -5.86
C THR A 160 -11.49 5.45 -5.67
N TYR A 161 -10.35 6.15 -5.60
CA TYR A 161 -10.33 7.60 -5.39
C TYR A 161 -10.50 8.40 -6.69
N ASP A 162 -9.93 7.93 -7.81
CA ASP A 162 -9.93 8.63 -9.09
C ASP A 162 -9.86 7.60 -10.24
N LYS A 163 -11.04 7.13 -10.66
CA LYS A 163 -11.19 6.08 -11.69
C LYS A 163 -10.61 6.49 -13.03
N GLU A 164 -10.88 7.71 -13.47
CA GLU A 164 -10.49 8.20 -14.80
C GLU A 164 -8.96 8.30 -14.89
N LYS A 165 -8.35 8.95 -13.90
CA LYS A 165 -6.89 9.08 -13.84
C LYS A 165 -6.20 7.73 -13.68
N SER A 166 -6.76 6.83 -12.87
CA SER A 166 -6.22 5.48 -12.69
C SER A 166 -6.31 4.68 -13.99
N THR A 167 -7.45 4.74 -14.70
CA THR A 167 -7.63 4.08 -16.01
C THR A 167 -6.64 4.61 -17.05
N LYS A 168 -6.44 5.93 -17.11
CA LYS A 168 -5.45 6.53 -18.01
C LYS A 168 -4.03 6.01 -17.72
N ARG A 169 -3.62 6.02 -16.45
CA ARG A 169 -2.30 5.51 -16.04
C ARG A 169 -2.08 4.04 -16.37
N ILE A 170 -3.13 3.21 -16.28
CA ILE A 170 -3.05 1.79 -16.66
C ILE A 170 -2.88 1.65 -18.17
N ASN A 171 -3.64 2.42 -18.95
CA ASN A 171 -3.52 2.39 -20.41
C ASN A 171 -2.13 2.84 -20.87
N ASP A 172 -1.60 3.91 -20.27
CA ASP A 172 -0.24 4.41 -20.54
C ASP A 172 0.81 3.32 -20.21
N LEU A 173 0.65 2.62 -19.07
CA LEU A 173 1.54 1.50 -18.68
C LEU A 173 1.52 0.37 -19.71
N LEU A 174 0.32 -0.04 -20.15
CA LEU A 174 0.17 -1.15 -21.09
C LEU A 174 0.68 -0.78 -22.49
N SER A 175 0.49 0.48 -22.92
CA SER A 175 1.02 0.95 -24.21
C SER A 175 2.54 1.02 -24.21
N ASP A 176 3.14 1.58 -23.14
CA ASP A 176 4.59 1.69 -23.02
C ASP A 176 5.24 0.31 -23.02
N PHE A 177 4.66 -0.64 -22.26
CA PHE A 177 5.17 -2.01 -22.21
C PHE A 177 5.04 -2.75 -23.55
N THR A 178 3.93 -2.55 -24.28
CA THR A 178 3.74 -3.14 -25.61
C THR A 178 4.78 -2.63 -26.61
N ASN A 179 5.14 -1.35 -26.52
CA ASN A 179 6.16 -0.76 -27.38
C ASN A 179 7.56 -1.29 -27.06
N LEU A 180 7.91 -1.45 -25.78
CA LEU A 180 9.20 -2.03 -25.36
C LEU A 180 9.40 -3.46 -25.89
N ASN A 181 8.38 -4.30 -25.79
CA ASN A 181 8.46 -5.68 -26.28
C ASN A 181 8.61 -5.77 -27.80
N LYS A 182 8.10 -4.79 -28.56
CA LYS A 182 8.31 -4.75 -30.02
C LYS A 182 9.75 -4.41 -30.39
N VAL A 183 10.40 -3.52 -29.64
CA VAL A 183 11.79 -3.10 -29.88
C VAL A 183 12.78 -4.22 -29.51
N GLN A 184 12.50 -5.04 -28.51
CA GLN A 184 13.37 -6.16 -28.11
C GLN A 184 13.35 -7.36 -29.08
N HIS A 185 12.46 -7.37 -30.07
CA HIS A 185 12.31 -8.44 -31.06
C HIS A 185 12.65 -7.99 -32.49
N GLN A 186 13.26 -6.82 -32.66
CA GLN A 186 13.91 -6.36 -33.90
C GLN A 186 15.43 -6.46 -33.77
#